data_AF-F0ZM77-F1
#
_entry.id   AF-F0ZM77-F1
#
_cell.length_a   1.000
_cell.length_b   1.000
_cell.length_c   1.000
_cell.angle_alpha   90.00
_cell.angle_beta   90.00
_cell.angle_gamma   90.00
#
_symmetry.space_group_name_H-M   'P 1'
#
loop_
_entity.id
_entity.type
_entity.pdbx_description
1 polymer ?
#
loop_
_entity_poly.entity_id
_entity_poly.type
_entity_poly.pdbx_seq_one_letter_code
_entity_poly.pdbx_strand_id
1 'polypeptide(L)'
;MLSFKQLGETEKDFKVDEKKFRVAPSNELLLETVKNLELKNHRVTVVEDEAAALQLLIDEIPKDSEVMAASSCTLDEIGFKKYYFSDDCKWKNVHKKILAKPAAEQGVARKVALASDYFLSSVCAITKSGNIYVADASGTRVGGFTASTNMVIVTGFNKIVETDELALQRTEQFCLPCESVRARYAYGNKGSVIQNLLSCKFGATMYNKYHIILVKKLLGY
;
A
#
# COMPACT_ATOMS: atom_id res chain seq x y z
N MET A 1 -6.52 -8.37 -7.05
CA MET A 1 -6.52 -7.02 -7.67
C MET A 1 -6.17 -7.22 -9.13
N LEU A 2 -6.51 -6.30 -10.04
CA LEU A 2 -5.91 -6.32 -11.37
C LEU A 2 -4.44 -5.88 -11.21
N SER A 3 -3.51 -6.59 -11.84
CA SER A 3 -2.13 -6.10 -12.04
C SER A 3 -2.14 -4.91 -13.00
N PHE A 4 -1.06 -4.13 -13.01
CA PHE A 4 -0.96 -3.00 -13.94
C PHE A 4 -1.15 -3.42 -15.41
N LYS A 5 -0.56 -4.56 -15.82
CA LYS A 5 -0.72 -5.11 -17.17
C LYS A 5 -2.18 -5.43 -17.49
N GLN A 6 -2.90 -6.00 -16.52
CA GLN A 6 -4.31 -6.37 -16.70
C GLN A 6 -5.24 -5.17 -16.83
N LEU A 7 -4.83 -3.96 -16.42
CA LEU A 7 -5.65 -2.75 -16.60
C LEU A 7 -5.88 -2.46 -18.09
N GLY A 8 -4.81 -2.49 -18.90
CA GLY A 8 -4.92 -2.28 -20.35
C GLY A 8 -5.61 -3.43 -21.10
N GLU A 9 -5.51 -4.66 -20.57
CA GLU A 9 -6.26 -5.81 -21.09
C GLU A 9 -7.77 -5.69 -20.78
N THR A 10 -8.12 -5.08 -19.65
CA THR A 10 -9.50 -4.90 -19.18
C THR A 10 -10.19 -3.72 -19.87
N GLU A 11 -9.49 -2.61 -20.07
CA GLU A 11 -10.03 -1.39 -20.67
C GLU A 11 -9.08 -0.88 -21.75
N LYS A 12 -9.40 -1.16 -23.02
CA LYS A 12 -8.51 -0.88 -24.17
C LYS A 12 -8.13 0.60 -24.31
N ASP A 13 -9.00 1.48 -23.84
CA ASP A 13 -8.85 2.93 -23.98
C ASP A 13 -8.08 3.53 -22.78
N PHE A 14 -7.74 2.70 -21.79
CA PHE A 14 -6.97 3.09 -20.62
C PHE A 14 -5.58 3.60 -21.02
N LYS A 15 -5.26 4.82 -20.59
CA LYS A 15 -3.97 5.47 -20.83
C LYS A 15 -3.54 6.24 -19.60
N VAL A 16 -2.27 6.07 -19.23
CA VAL A 16 -1.58 6.82 -18.18
C VAL A 16 -0.13 7.07 -18.59
N ASP A 17 0.51 8.08 -18.01
CA ASP A 17 1.92 8.37 -18.30
C ASP A 17 2.86 7.42 -17.52
N GLU A 18 3.02 6.21 -18.04
CA GLU A 18 3.90 5.18 -17.46
C GLU A 18 5.36 5.63 -17.43
N LYS A 19 5.80 6.35 -18.47
CA LYS A 19 7.18 6.84 -18.57
C LYS A 19 7.50 7.87 -17.49
N LYS A 20 6.49 8.60 -17.01
CA LYS A 20 6.63 9.54 -15.91
C LYS A 20 6.44 8.88 -14.54
N PHE A 21 5.46 8.00 -14.37
CA PHE A 21 4.99 7.58 -13.04
C PHE A 21 5.16 6.09 -12.71
N ARG A 22 5.72 5.29 -13.63
CA ARG A 22 5.97 3.86 -13.46
C ARG A 22 7.37 3.44 -13.91
N VAL A 23 8.37 4.23 -13.55
CA VAL A 23 9.79 3.99 -13.87
C VAL A 23 10.60 3.68 -12.61
N ALA A 24 11.73 3.00 -12.79
CA ALA A 24 12.68 2.81 -11.69
C ALA A 24 13.36 4.16 -11.38
N PRO A 25 13.53 4.52 -10.09
CA PRO A 25 14.31 5.69 -9.73
C PRO A 25 15.80 5.44 -10.03
N SER A 26 16.59 6.52 -10.13
CA SER A 26 18.04 6.39 -10.11
C SER A 26 18.50 5.84 -8.75
N ASN A 27 19.69 5.23 -8.70
CA ASN A 27 20.28 4.78 -7.45
C ASN A 27 20.48 5.93 -6.46
N GLU A 28 20.85 7.11 -6.95
CA GLU A 28 20.99 8.33 -6.15
C GLU A 28 19.66 8.72 -5.50
N LEU A 29 18.58 8.81 -6.29
CA LEU A 29 17.24 9.14 -5.79
C LEU A 29 16.75 8.11 -4.77
N LEU A 30 16.99 6.82 -5.02
CA LEU A 30 16.64 5.75 -4.07
C LEU A 30 17.38 5.91 -2.74
N LEU A 31 18.71 6.07 -2.76
CA LEU A 31 19.53 6.18 -1.55
C LEU A 31 19.21 7.45 -0.76
N GLU A 32 19.00 8.58 -1.44
CA GLU A 32 18.60 9.83 -0.80
C GLU A 32 17.22 9.71 -0.15
N THR A 33 16.26 9.07 -0.83
CA THR A 33 14.92 8.82 -0.29
C THR A 33 14.97 7.95 0.95
N VAL A 34 15.73 6.84 0.94
CA VAL A 34 15.88 5.94 2.10
C VAL A 34 16.44 6.72 3.29
N LYS A 35 17.52 7.48 3.09
CA LYS A 35 18.13 8.32 4.12
C LYS A 35 17.11 9.32 4.70
N ASN A 36 16.34 9.99 3.85
CA ASN A 36 15.38 11.00 4.30
C ASN A 36 14.17 10.38 5.04
N LEU A 37 13.74 9.17 4.66
CA LEU A 37 12.72 8.42 5.40
C LEU A 37 13.22 8.06 6.81
N GLU A 38 14.45 7.57 6.93
CA GLU A 38 15.06 7.22 8.22
C GLU A 38 15.23 8.44 9.12
N LEU A 39 15.69 9.57 8.56
CA LEU A 39 15.76 10.86 9.27
C LEU A 39 14.38 11.34 9.74
N LYS A 40 13.31 10.90 9.07
CA LYS A 40 11.91 11.16 9.44
C LYS A 40 11.30 10.10 10.34
N ASN A 41 12.13 9.30 11.01
CA ASN A 41 11.71 8.26 11.96
C ASN A 41 10.84 7.15 11.34
N HIS A 42 11.07 6.84 10.07
CA HIS A 42 10.56 5.63 9.45
C HIS A 42 11.62 4.53 9.48
N ARG A 43 11.25 3.32 9.89
CA ARG A 43 12.11 2.14 9.67
C ARG A 43 12.03 1.78 8.19
N VAL A 44 13.16 1.60 7.52
CA VAL A 44 13.20 1.25 6.10
C VAL A 44 13.95 -0.07 5.91
N THR A 45 13.44 -0.93 5.04
CA THR A 45 14.13 -2.15 4.60
C THR A 45 14.00 -2.25 3.09
N VAL A 46 15.13 -2.33 2.40
CA VAL A 46 15.17 -2.49 0.94
C VAL A 46 15.39 -3.95 0.60
N VAL A 47 14.54 -4.50 -0.26
CA VAL A 47 14.60 -5.90 -0.71
C VAL A 47 14.64 -5.97 -2.24
N GLU A 48 15.26 -7.03 -2.76
CA GLU A 48 15.52 -7.16 -4.21
C GLU A 48 14.26 -7.51 -5.02
N ASP A 49 13.34 -8.28 -4.44
CA ASP A 49 12.20 -8.83 -5.15
C ASP A 49 10.97 -9.11 -4.27
N GLU A 50 9.92 -9.57 -4.94
CA GLU A 50 8.63 -9.93 -4.40
C GLU A 50 8.72 -11.04 -3.33
N ALA A 51 9.56 -12.06 -3.55
CA ALA A 51 9.70 -13.19 -2.65
C ALA A 51 10.38 -12.77 -1.35
N ALA A 52 11.45 -11.97 -1.45
CA ALA A 52 12.14 -11.39 -0.30
C ALA A 52 11.22 -10.49 0.53
N ALA A 53 10.36 -9.71 -0.13
CA ALA A 53 9.36 -8.88 0.55
C ALA A 53 8.36 -9.72 1.35
N LEU A 54 7.81 -10.78 0.77
CA LEU A 54 6.88 -11.68 1.47
C LEU A 54 7.56 -12.41 2.62
N GLN A 55 8.77 -12.93 2.41
CA GLN A 55 9.51 -13.65 3.43
C GLN A 55 9.81 -12.74 4.63
N LEU A 56 10.24 -11.50 4.38
CA LEU A 56 10.45 -10.50 5.43
C LEU A 56 9.19 -10.26 6.27
N LEU A 57 8.02 -10.15 5.63
CA LEU A 57 6.75 -10.00 6.37
C LEU A 57 6.51 -11.21 7.29
N ILE A 58 6.68 -12.43 6.76
CA ILE A 58 6.46 -13.69 7.49
C ILE A 58 7.38 -13.80 8.70
N ASP A 59 8.63 -13.38 8.55
CA ASP A 59 9.64 -13.49 9.60
C ASP A 59 9.51 -12.41 10.67
N GLU A 60 9.12 -11.19 10.29
CA GLU A 60 9.07 -10.06 11.22
C GLU A 60 7.75 -9.89 11.96
N ILE A 61 6.62 -10.24 11.35
CA ILE A 61 5.31 -10.11 12.01
C ILE A 61 5.12 -11.32 12.94
N PRO A 62 5.00 -11.12 14.27
CA PRO A 62 4.89 -12.21 15.21
C PRO A 62 3.70 -13.12 14.93
N LYS A 63 3.88 -14.40 15.27
CA LYS A 63 2.79 -15.38 15.27
C LYS A 63 1.63 -14.87 16.16
N ASP A 64 0.40 -15.16 15.76
CA ASP A 64 -0.84 -14.83 16.47
C ASP A 64 -1.15 -13.32 16.61
N SER A 65 -0.37 -12.43 15.97
CA SER A 65 -0.72 -11.01 15.83
C SER A 65 -1.97 -10.81 14.97
N GLU A 66 -2.77 -9.80 15.29
CA GLU A 66 -3.86 -9.34 14.44
C GLU A 66 -3.32 -8.56 13.25
N VAL A 67 -3.48 -9.15 12.06
CA VAL A 67 -3.08 -8.51 10.81
C VAL A 67 -4.33 -8.09 10.07
N MET A 68 -4.36 -6.83 9.64
CA MET A 68 -5.33 -6.30 8.70
C MET A 68 -4.57 -5.71 7.50
N ALA A 69 -5.21 -5.66 6.34
CA ALA A 69 -4.62 -5.04 5.15
C ALA A 69 -5.65 -4.25 4.35
N ALA A 70 -5.23 -3.12 3.79
CA ALA A 70 -5.96 -2.46 2.72
C ALA A 70 -5.79 -3.23 1.40
N SER A 71 -6.79 -3.14 0.52
CA SER A 71 -6.66 -3.64 -0.85
C SER A 71 -5.45 -3.00 -1.54
N SER A 72 -4.57 -3.83 -2.11
CA SER A 72 -3.30 -3.38 -2.68
C SER A 72 -2.82 -4.33 -3.77
N CYS A 73 -2.60 -3.81 -4.98
CA CYS A 73 -2.00 -4.57 -6.07
C CYS A 73 -0.58 -5.03 -5.70
N THR A 74 0.20 -4.15 -5.07
CA THR A 74 1.56 -4.46 -4.61
C THR A 74 1.59 -5.61 -3.60
N LEU A 75 0.64 -5.67 -2.66
CA LEU A 75 0.56 -6.80 -1.73
C LEU A 75 0.18 -8.10 -2.45
N ASP A 76 -0.77 -8.03 -3.39
CA ASP A 76 -1.15 -9.20 -4.20
C ASP A 76 0.05 -9.71 -5.04
N GLU A 77 0.84 -8.82 -5.64
CA GLU A 77 2.01 -9.16 -6.47
C GLU A 77 3.14 -9.82 -5.67
N ILE A 78 3.37 -9.43 -4.42
CA ILE A 78 4.32 -10.14 -3.56
C ILE A 78 3.80 -11.49 -3.04
N GLY A 79 2.55 -11.85 -3.37
CA GLY A 79 1.94 -13.09 -2.89
C GLY A 79 1.36 -13.01 -1.47
N PHE A 80 1.31 -11.83 -0.85
CA PHE A 80 0.77 -11.65 0.50
C PHE A 80 -0.64 -12.20 0.61
N LYS A 81 -1.53 -11.86 -0.32
CA LYS A 81 -2.93 -12.33 -0.25
C LYS A 81 -3.03 -13.85 -0.32
N LYS A 82 -2.19 -14.51 -1.13
CA LYS A 82 -2.17 -15.98 -1.21
C LYS A 82 -1.76 -16.59 0.13
N TYR A 83 -0.67 -16.11 0.73
CA TYR A 83 -0.23 -16.57 2.05
C TYR A 83 -1.26 -16.25 3.14
N TYR A 84 -1.75 -15.02 3.19
CA TYR A 84 -2.64 -14.50 4.22
C TYR A 84 -3.96 -15.27 4.35
N PHE A 85 -4.46 -15.84 3.25
CA PHE A 85 -5.67 -16.67 3.21
C PHE A 85 -5.38 -18.19 3.16
N SER A 86 -4.12 -18.61 3.18
CA SER A 86 -3.74 -20.03 3.25
C SER A 86 -3.85 -20.59 4.67
N ASP A 87 -3.86 -21.91 4.79
CA ASP A 87 -3.82 -22.60 6.08
C ASP A 87 -2.44 -22.49 6.78
N ASP A 88 -1.40 -22.11 6.03
CA ASP A 88 -0.04 -21.88 6.56
C ASP A 88 0.11 -20.51 7.25
N CYS A 89 -0.90 -19.63 7.14
CA CYS A 89 -0.85 -18.29 7.71
C CYS A 89 -0.78 -18.34 9.24
N LYS A 90 0.31 -17.80 9.80
CA LYS A 90 0.57 -17.78 11.25
C LYS A 90 -0.10 -16.61 11.99
N TRP A 91 -0.79 -15.72 11.28
CA TRP A 91 -1.39 -14.52 11.84
C TRP A 91 -2.90 -14.68 12.03
N LYS A 92 -3.48 -13.90 12.94
CA LYS A 92 -4.93 -13.78 13.03
C LYS A 92 -5.42 -12.92 11.87
N ASN A 93 -5.94 -13.59 10.82
CA ASN A 93 -6.50 -12.92 9.65
C ASN A 93 -7.80 -12.18 10.00
N VAL A 94 -7.69 -10.86 10.22
CA VAL A 94 -8.82 -10.00 10.60
C VAL A 94 -9.83 -9.88 9.45
N HIS A 95 -9.38 -10.02 8.20
CA HIS A 95 -10.28 -9.97 7.04
C HIS A 95 -11.23 -11.18 7.02
N LYS A 96 -10.72 -12.39 7.28
CA LYS A 96 -11.51 -13.62 7.40
C LYS A 96 -12.52 -13.51 8.55
N LYS A 97 -12.10 -12.95 9.70
CA LYS A 97 -13.00 -12.67 10.83
C LYS A 97 -14.13 -11.72 10.45
N ILE A 98 -13.86 -10.64 9.70
CA ILE A 98 -14.89 -9.69 9.23
C ILE A 98 -15.86 -10.38 8.28
N LEU A 99 -15.35 -11.13 7.29
CA LEU A 99 -16.20 -11.78 6.28
C LEU A 99 -17.10 -12.88 6.87
N ALA A 100 -16.68 -13.51 7.98
CA ALA A 100 -17.50 -14.47 8.71
C ALA A 100 -18.65 -13.84 9.51
N LYS A 101 -18.68 -12.51 9.68
CA LYS A 101 -19.76 -11.80 10.38
C LYS A 101 -20.97 -11.54 9.48
N PRO A 102 -22.19 -11.44 10.06
CA PRO A 102 -23.37 -10.97 9.35
C PRO A 102 -23.10 -9.64 8.64
N ALA A 103 -23.67 -9.46 7.44
CA ALA A 103 -23.40 -8.29 6.59
C ALA A 103 -23.60 -6.94 7.33
N ALA A 104 -24.63 -6.85 8.18
CA ALA A 104 -24.95 -5.67 8.97
C ALA A 104 -23.85 -5.29 10.00
N GLU A 105 -23.07 -6.27 10.48
CA GLU A 105 -21.99 -6.04 11.46
C GLU A 105 -20.64 -5.74 10.81
N GLN A 106 -20.45 -6.12 9.54
CA GLN A 106 -19.13 -6.02 8.90
C GLN A 106 -18.62 -4.57 8.82
N GLY A 107 -19.53 -3.59 8.72
CA GLY A 107 -19.17 -2.16 8.71
C GLY A 107 -18.48 -1.73 10.01
N VAL A 108 -19.04 -2.11 11.16
CA VAL A 108 -18.45 -1.81 12.48
C VAL A 108 -17.15 -2.60 12.66
N ALA A 109 -17.14 -3.87 12.28
CA ALA A 109 -15.94 -4.70 12.37
C ALA A 109 -14.77 -4.15 11.55
N ARG A 110 -15.04 -3.59 10.35
CA ARG A 110 -14.01 -2.90 9.54
C ARG A 110 -13.43 -1.67 10.23
N LYS A 111 -14.23 -0.91 10.98
CA LYS A 111 -13.74 0.26 11.74
C LYS A 111 -12.81 -0.16 12.88
N VAL A 112 -13.17 -1.22 13.61
CA VAL A 112 -12.35 -1.77 14.69
C VAL A 112 -11.04 -2.34 14.14
N ALA A 113 -11.08 -3.02 12.99
CA ALA A 113 -9.91 -3.59 12.34
C ALA A 113 -8.86 -2.58 11.85
N LEU A 114 -9.17 -1.28 11.84
CA LEU A 114 -8.17 -0.25 11.53
C LEU A 114 -7.12 -0.11 12.65
N ALA A 115 -7.46 -0.54 13.87
CA ALA A 115 -6.60 -0.52 15.05
C ALA A 115 -5.97 -1.90 15.35
N SER A 116 -5.85 -2.79 14.36
CA SER A 116 -5.16 -4.08 14.53
C SER A 116 -3.67 -3.89 14.85
N ASP A 117 -3.05 -4.92 15.45
CA ASP A 117 -1.63 -4.93 15.81
C ASP A 117 -0.75 -4.51 14.62
N TYR A 118 -1.05 -5.07 13.44
CA TYR A 118 -0.40 -4.74 12.18
C TYR A 118 -1.44 -4.36 11.13
N PHE A 119 -1.22 -3.22 10.46
CA PHE A 119 -1.96 -2.82 9.28
C PHE A 119 -1.03 -2.69 8.09
N LEU A 120 -1.32 -3.47 7.04
CA LEU A 120 -0.52 -3.50 5.82
C LEU A 120 -1.18 -2.70 4.71
N SER A 121 -0.38 -1.91 4.00
CA SER A 121 -0.84 -1.21 2.80
C SER A 121 0.32 -0.97 1.83
N SER A 122 -0.02 -0.57 0.60
CA SER A 122 0.88 0.19 -0.25
C SER A 122 0.50 1.68 -0.24
N VAL A 123 1.24 2.49 -0.99
CA VAL A 123 1.12 3.94 -1.06
C VAL A 123 0.93 4.39 -2.51
N CYS A 124 0.51 5.64 -2.68
CA CYS A 124 0.44 6.29 -3.99
C CYS A 124 1.80 6.89 -4.37
N ALA A 125 2.56 7.44 -3.42
CA ALA A 125 3.91 7.92 -3.69
C ALA A 125 4.73 8.03 -2.40
N ILE A 126 6.05 8.02 -2.57
CA ILE A 126 7.02 8.46 -1.57
C ILE A 126 7.88 9.53 -2.23
N THR A 127 8.02 10.69 -1.61
CA THR A 127 8.88 11.74 -2.16
C THR A 127 10.33 11.57 -1.76
N LYS A 128 11.25 12.17 -2.51
CA LYS A 128 12.68 12.22 -2.17
C LYS A 128 12.91 12.75 -0.75
N SER A 129 12.13 13.73 -0.33
CA SER A 129 12.20 14.28 1.02
C SER A 129 11.62 13.36 2.10
N GLY A 130 11.13 12.17 1.75
CA GLY A 130 10.58 11.18 2.69
C GLY A 130 9.14 11.43 3.11
N ASN A 131 8.32 12.12 2.30
CA ASN A 131 6.88 12.24 2.55
C ASN A 131 6.11 11.11 1.87
N ILE A 132 5.18 10.49 2.59
CA ILE A 132 4.40 9.36 2.10
C ILE A 132 2.99 9.85 1.76
N TYR A 133 2.52 9.53 0.55
CA TYR A 133 1.22 9.91 0.05
C TYR A 133 0.32 8.70 -0.13
N VAL A 134 -0.89 8.80 0.41
CA VAL A 134 -1.89 7.75 0.33
C VAL A 134 -3.27 8.35 0.12
N ALA A 135 -4.05 7.75 -0.76
CA ALA A 135 -5.41 8.15 -1.06
C ALA A 135 -6.38 6.96 -0.96
N ASP A 136 -7.64 7.22 -0.64
CA ASP A 136 -8.71 6.23 -0.75
C ASP A 136 -10.10 6.88 -0.92
N ALA A 137 -11.10 6.04 -1.17
CA ALA A 137 -12.51 6.43 -1.18
C ALA A 137 -13.21 6.15 0.17
N SER A 138 -12.96 4.98 0.78
CA SER A 138 -13.74 4.50 1.92
C SER A 138 -13.20 4.91 3.30
N GLY A 139 -12.07 5.62 3.37
CA GLY A 139 -11.36 5.96 4.61
C GLY A 139 -10.63 4.79 5.27
N THR A 140 -10.70 3.57 4.71
CA THR A 140 -10.09 2.37 5.29
C THR A 140 -8.56 2.44 5.31
N ARG A 141 -7.96 2.96 4.24
CA ARG A 141 -6.50 3.05 4.13
C ARG A 141 -5.97 4.19 4.99
N VAL A 142 -6.55 5.38 4.87
CA VAL A 142 -6.18 6.53 5.70
C VAL A 142 -6.36 6.22 7.18
N GLY A 143 -7.49 5.60 7.56
CA GLY A 143 -7.74 5.20 8.94
C GLY A 143 -6.78 4.11 9.44
N GLY A 144 -6.38 3.15 8.60
CA GLY A 144 -5.35 2.16 8.97
C GLY A 144 -3.98 2.79 9.22
N PHE A 145 -3.58 3.76 8.41
CA PHE A 145 -2.33 4.54 8.64
C PHE A 145 -2.36 5.26 9.99
N THR A 146 -3.50 5.83 10.37
CA THR A 146 -3.60 6.64 11.59
C THR A 146 -3.84 5.81 12.85
N ALA A 147 -4.67 4.75 12.79
CA ALA A 147 -5.14 4.01 13.97
C ALA A 147 -4.31 2.78 14.34
N SER A 148 -3.59 2.16 13.41
CA SER A 148 -2.83 0.93 13.68
C SER A 148 -1.69 1.12 14.67
N THR A 149 -1.33 0.05 15.38
CA THR A 149 -0.15 0.04 16.25
C THR A 149 1.13 -0.02 15.42
N ASN A 150 1.21 -0.98 14.50
CA ASN A 150 2.31 -1.12 13.55
C ASN A 150 1.79 -0.97 12.12
N MET A 151 2.28 0.06 11.43
CA MET A 151 1.95 0.33 10.04
C MET A 151 3.06 -0.22 9.14
N VAL A 152 2.76 -1.25 8.35
CA VAL A 152 3.73 -1.86 7.42
C VAL A 152 3.37 -1.46 5.99
N ILE A 153 4.29 -0.75 5.35
CA ILE A 153 4.12 -0.19 4.01
C ILE A 153 4.98 -0.99 3.05
N VAL A 154 4.35 -1.79 2.19
CA VAL A 154 5.05 -2.48 1.09
C VAL A 154 4.88 -1.67 -0.19
N THR A 155 6.00 -1.30 -0.81
CA THR A 155 5.97 -0.47 -2.03
C THR A 155 7.08 -0.85 -2.99
N GLY A 156 6.77 -0.82 -4.29
CA GLY A 156 7.80 -0.84 -5.32
C GLY A 156 8.53 0.50 -5.37
N PHE A 157 9.79 0.49 -5.81
CA PHE A 157 10.59 1.70 -5.98
C PHE A 157 10.05 2.68 -7.05
N ASN A 158 9.14 2.23 -7.92
CA ASN A 158 8.45 3.05 -8.92
C ASN A 158 7.52 4.11 -8.35
N LYS A 159 7.28 4.04 -7.04
CA LYS A 159 6.46 5.00 -6.32
C LYS A 159 7.29 6.14 -5.72
N ILE A 160 8.62 6.11 -5.88
CA ILE A 160 9.50 7.21 -5.48
C ILE A 160 9.43 8.34 -6.51
N VAL A 161 9.24 9.58 -6.06
CA VAL A 161 9.16 10.79 -6.89
C VAL A 161 9.99 11.93 -6.29
N GLU A 162 10.41 12.89 -7.11
CA GLU A 162 11.29 13.98 -6.65
C GLU A 162 10.62 14.94 -5.64
N THR A 163 9.33 15.26 -5.83
CA THR A 163 8.66 16.35 -5.11
C THR A 163 7.27 15.98 -4.61
N ASP A 164 6.78 16.75 -3.63
CA ASP A 164 5.39 16.67 -3.14
C ASP A 164 4.37 16.96 -4.26
N GLU A 165 4.71 17.87 -5.19
CA GLU A 165 3.86 18.15 -6.36
C GLU A 165 3.77 16.93 -7.27
N LEU A 166 4.89 16.25 -7.56
CA LEU A 166 4.89 15.03 -8.36
C LEU A 166 4.17 13.87 -7.65
N ALA A 167 4.18 13.83 -6.31
CA ALA A 167 3.40 12.84 -5.55
C ALA A 167 1.88 13.05 -5.71
N LEU A 168 1.42 14.31 -5.67
CA LEU A 168 0.02 14.66 -5.94
C LEU A 168 -0.35 14.33 -7.39
N GLN A 169 0.48 14.74 -8.36
CA GLN A 169 0.26 14.41 -9.77
C GLN A 169 0.24 12.89 -10.01
N ARG A 170 1.15 12.12 -9.40
CA ARG A 170 1.14 10.65 -9.48
C ARG A 170 -0.15 10.07 -8.89
N THR A 171 -0.63 10.62 -7.79
CA THR A 171 -1.87 10.15 -7.15
C THR A 171 -3.09 10.40 -8.05
N GLU A 172 -3.21 11.58 -8.61
CA GLU A 172 -4.39 12.01 -9.38
C GLU A 172 -4.36 11.56 -10.86
N GLN A 173 -3.19 11.63 -11.50
CA GLN A 173 -3.04 11.41 -12.94
C GLN A 173 -2.59 9.98 -13.29
N PHE A 174 -2.11 9.22 -12.31
CA PHE A 174 -1.69 7.83 -12.52
C PHE A 174 -2.49 6.85 -11.66
N CYS A 175 -2.49 7.00 -10.33
CA CYS A 175 -3.13 6.03 -9.43
C CYS A 175 -4.66 6.03 -9.60
N LEU A 176 -5.30 7.19 -9.64
CA LEU A 176 -6.76 7.31 -9.73
C LEU A 176 -7.32 6.72 -11.05
N PRO A 177 -6.75 6.98 -12.24
CA PRO A 177 -7.17 6.31 -13.46
C PRO A 177 -7.02 4.78 -13.38
N CYS A 178 -5.89 4.28 -12.85
CA CYS A 178 -5.67 2.84 -12.67
C CYS A 178 -6.72 2.22 -11.74
N GLU A 179 -6.98 2.88 -10.61
CA GLU A 179 -7.98 2.45 -9.64
C GLU A 179 -9.40 2.55 -10.20
N SER A 180 -9.66 3.48 -11.11
CA SER A 180 -10.96 3.61 -11.76
C SER A 180 -11.28 2.45 -12.70
N VAL A 181 -10.31 1.97 -13.48
CA VAL A 181 -10.44 0.73 -14.27
C VAL A 181 -10.76 -0.44 -13.33
N ARG A 182 -9.99 -0.56 -12.23
CA ARG A 182 -10.23 -1.62 -11.25
C ARG A 182 -11.60 -1.51 -10.58
N ALA A 183 -12.06 -0.31 -10.24
CA ALA A 183 -13.35 -0.10 -9.59
C ALA A 183 -14.52 -0.43 -10.52
N ARG A 184 -14.41 -0.09 -11.80
CA ARG A 184 -15.34 -0.54 -12.85
C ARG A 184 -15.40 -2.06 -12.91
N TYR A 185 -14.25 -2.71 -13.03
CA TYR A 185 -14.15 -4.17 -13.12
C TYR A 185 -14.69 -4.89 -11.88
N ALA A 186 -14.27 -4.46 -10.68
CA ALA A 186 -14.53 -5.19 -9.44
C ALA A 186 -15.90 -4.89 -8.83
N TYR A 187 -16.46 -3.70 -9.05
CA TYR A 187 -17.67 -3.23 -8.35
C TYR A 187 -18.78 -2.75 -9.29
N GLY A 188 -18.53 -2.63 -10.60
CA GLY A 188 -19.51 -2.06 -11.54
C GLY A 188 -19.74 -0.55 -11.39
N ASN A 189 -18.87 0.15 -10.64
CA ASN A 189 -18.93 1.60 -10.48
C ASN A 189 -18.51 2.32 -11.76
N LYS A 190 -18.88 3.60 -11.96
CA LYS A 190 -18.41 4.39 -13.13
C LYS A 190 -16.88 4.62 -13.11
N GLY A 191 -16.29 4.60 -11.92
CA GLY A 191 -14.86 4.82 -11.68
C GLY A 191 -14.60 4.91 -10.17
N SER A 192 -13.36 5.23 -9.81
CA SER A 192 -13.00 5.53 -8.42
C SER A 192 -13.00 7.04 -8.19
N VAL A 193 -12.94 7.45 -6.93
CA VAL A 193 -12.75 8.83 -6.51
C VAL A 193 -11.67 8.89 -5.42
N ILE A 194 -10.97 10.01 -5.33
CA ILE A 194 -10.14 10.34 -4.17
C ILE A 194 -11.05 11.12 -3.21
N GLN A 195 -11.53 10.45 -2.16
CA GLN A 195 -12.30 11.13 -1.12
C GLN A 195 -11.39 11.60 0.02
N ASN A 196 -10.40 10.77 0.37
CA ASN A 196 -9.43 11.08 1.41
C ASN A 196 -8.02 11.07 0.82
N LEU A 197 -7.23 12.04 1.22
CA LEU A 197 -5.81 12.17 0.88
C LEU A 197 -5.03 12.45 2.17
N LEU A 198 -4.03 11.62 2.45
CA LEU A 198 -3.13 11.77 3.59
C LEU A 198 -1.69 11.91 3.08
N SER A 199 -1.01 12.94 3.59
CA SER A 199 0.43 13.06 3.51
C SER A 199 1.03 12.83 4.90
N CYS A 200 1.73 11.71 5.06
CA CYS A 200 2.49 11.42 6.27
C CYS A 200 3.89 12.03 6.12
N LYS A 201 4.16 13.06 6.93
CA LYS A 201 5.39 13.87 6.85
C LYS A 201 6.50 13.40 7.79
N PHE A 202 6.15 12.58 8.79
CA PHE A 202 7.06 12.10 9.83
C PHE A 202 6.49 10.83 10.47
N GLY A 203 7.36 9.95 10.96
CA GLY A 203 7.02 8.78 11.77
C GLY A 203 6.50 9.15 13.17
N ALA A 204 6.01 8.17 13.92
CA ALA A 204 5.58 8.42 15.29
C ALA A 204 6.79 8.73 16.18
N THR A 205 6.75 9.82 16.95
CA THR A 205 7.92 10.31 17.71
C THR A 205 8.22 9.53 18.98
N MET A 206 7.26 8.73 19.47
CA MET A 206 7.38 7.99 20.74
C MET A 206 7.65 6.49 20.55
N TYR A 207 7.39 5.94 19.35
CA TYR A 207 7.60 4.52 19.04
C TYR A 207 7.72 4.34 17.52
N ASN A 208 8.49 3.33 17.08
CA ASN A 208 8.68 3.04 15.66
C ASN A 208 7.43 2.38 15.06
N LYS A 209 6.42 3.19 14.74
CA LYS A 209 5.15 2.75 14.14
C LYS A 209 5.28 2.32 12.69
N TYR A 210 6.07 3.03 11.89
CA TYR A 210 6.08 2.88 10.44
C TYR A 210 7.28 2.08 9.98
N HIS A 211 7.03 0.95 9.32
CA HIS A 211 8.03 0.16 8.63
C HIS A 211 7.75 0.14 7.14
N ILE A 212 8.71 0.60 6.35
CA ILE A 212 8.62 0.69 4.90
C ILE A 212 9.51 -0.39 4.29
N ILE A 213 8.89 -1.31 3.57
CA ILE A 213 9.55 -2.35 2.78
C ILE A 213 9.55 -1.87 1.33
N LEU A 214 10.72 -1.41 0.87
CA LEU A 214 10.97 -0.95 -0.49
C LEU A 214 11.47 -2.11 -1.35
N VAL A 215 10.68 -2.51 -2.32
CA VAL A 215 11.01 -3.59 -3.27
C VAL A 215 11.64 -2.98 -4.52
N LYS A 216 12.80 -3.47 -4.96
CA LYS A 216 13.50 -3.04 -6.19
C LYS A 216 12.84 -3.58 -7.47
N LYS A 217 11.51 -3.51 -7.52
CA LYS A 217 10.64 -3.93 -8.61
C LYS A 217 9.59 -2.86 -8.86
N LEU A 218 9.11 -2.81 -10.11
CA LEU A 218 8.00 -1.93 -10.47
C LEU A 218 6.71 -2.62 -10.03
N LEU A 219 6.21 -2.32 -8.83
CA LEU A 219 5.04 -2.96 -8.25
C LEU A 219 3.84 -2.02 -8.19
N GLY A 220 2.68 -2.62 -8.45
CA GLY A 220 1.37 -2.01 -8.44
C GLY A 220 1.30 -0.81 -9.36
N TYR A 221 0.43 0.09 -8.95
CA TYR A 221 0.24 1.40 -9.52
C TYR A 221 -0.01 2.40 -8.42
#